data_AF-A0A923VB02-F1
#
_entry.id   AF-A0A923VB02-F1
#
_cell.length_a   1.000
_cell.length_b   1.000
_cell.length_c   1.000
_cell.angle_alpha   90.00
_cell.angle_beta   90.00
_cell.angle_gamma   90.00
#
_symmetry.space_group_name_H-M   'P 1'
#
loop_
_entity.id
_entity.type
_entity.pdbx_description
1 polymer ?
#
loop_
_entity_poly.entity_id
_entity_poly.type
_entity_poly.pdbx_seq_one_letter_code
_entity_poly.pdbx_strand_id
1 'polypeptide(L)'
;MPPTKKIGHIITFCLLAYNASAQQKYVTDTNSFSGYPVVENVFRNPGNTVQTSVYWYWISGNISKEGVVKDLESMKKAGINRAFIGNIEQSDVAQGKVMFLSDEWWDVMHAALKTATKLNIDVGIFNSPGWSQSGGPWIKQSQSMRYLTSSETSVQGGKKITIKLAKPNEKFQDVSVIAFPVPKDYYTNIASYNPVITSNSIQKNIQALMDKDTATEVSIALDSVVNFDIKTEKDFTARSILIYPSHRPIIATIKVQASDGHTFKTIKEITIDRSNSALNVGFDPYGRVAISLPATSSK
;
A
#
# COMPACT_ATOMS: atom_id res chain seq x y z
N MET A 1 -21.56 33.41 -61.29
CA MET A 1 -21.58 33.54 -59.82
C MET A 1 -20.68 32.46 -59.23
N PRO A 2 -19.68 32.81 -58.40
CA PRO A 2 -18.65 31.89 -57.95
C PRO A 2 -19.05 31.09 -56.70
N PRO A 3 -18.32 29.99 -56.39
CA PRO A 3 -18.63 29.08 -55.30
C PRO A 3 -18.21 29.65 -53.93
N THR A 4 -19.10 29.50 -52.95
CA THR A 4 -18.87 29.80 -51.53
C THR A 4 -17.87 28.81 -50.92
N LYS A 5 -16.63 29.27 -50.73
CA LYS A 5 -15.62 28.62 -49.88
C LYS A 5 -16.08 28.66 -48.41
N LYS A 6 -16.38 27.49 -47.81
CA LYS A 6 -16.43 27.34 -46.35
C LYS A 6 -15.00 27.19 -45.84
N ILE A 7 -14.47 28.26 -45.27
CA ILE A 7 -13.18 28.31 -44.58
C ILE A 7 -13.41 27.73 -43.17
N GLY A 8 -13.17 26.43 -43.00
CA GLY A 8 -13.08 25.81 -41.68
C GLY A 8 -11.83 26.33 -40.99
N HIS A 9 -12.02 27.21 -40.00
CA HIS A 9 -10.94 27.77 -39.22
C HIS A 9 -10.32 26.68 -38.34
N ILE A 10 -9.04 26.42 -38.54
CA ILE A 10 -8.18 25.68 -37.62
C ILE A 10 -8.04 26.55 -36.37
N ILE A 11 -8.60 26.10 -35.25
CA ILE A 11 -8.36 26.71 -33.93
C ILE A 11 -7.02 26.16 -33.44
N THR A 12 -5.95 26.89 -33.73
CA THR A 12 -4.64 26.70 -33.09
C THR A 12 -4.67 27.38 -31.74
N PHE A 13 -4.63 26.61 -30.64
CA PHE A 13 -4.34 27.17 -29.31
C PHE A 13 -2.86 27.56 -29.24
N CYS A 14 -2.58 28.84 -29.45
CA CYS A 14 -1.30 29.44 -29.11
C CYS A 14 -1.35 29.88 -27.64
N LEU A 15 -0.70 29.12 -26.76
CA LEU A 15 -0.43 29.50 -25.38
C LEU A 15 0.62 30.61 -25.38
N LEU A 16 0.17 31.86 -25.41
CA LEU A 16 1.01 33.02 -25.12
C LEU A 16 1.19 33.10 -23.60
N ALA A 17 2.32 32.59 -23.10
CA ALA A 17 2.76 32.85 -21.73
C ALA A 17 3.22 34.31 -21.63
N TYR A 18 2.32 35.20 -21.22
CA TYR A 18 2.70 36.52 -20.75
C TYR A 18 3.38 36.35 -19.38
N ASN A 19 4.70 36.45 -19.35
CA ASN A 19 5.41 36.74 -18.10
C ASN A 19 5.08 38.19 -17.71
N ALA A 20 3.91 38.40 -17.12
CA ALA A 20 3.65 39.58 -16.32
C ALA A 20 4.48 39.44 -15.05
N SER A 21 5.75 39.88 -15.11
CA SER A 21 6.49 40.18 -13.89
C SER A 21 5.81 41.41 -13.29
N ALA A 22 4.84 41.17 -12.41
CA ALA A 22 4.45 42.16 -11.44
C ALA A 22 5.68 42.39 -10.56
N GLN A 23 6.51 43.38 -10.92
CA GLN A 23 7.35 44.03 -9.93
C GLN A 23 6.39 44.63 -8.91
N GLN A 24 6.11 43.87 -7.86
CA GLN A 24 5.60 44.41 -6.63
C GLN A 24 6.66 45.44 -6.23
N LYS A 25 6.35 46.73 -6.44
CA LYS A 25 7.10 47.81 -5.82
C LYS A 25 7.01 47.51 -4.33
N TYR A 26 8.08 46.93 -3.78
CA TYR A 26 8.31 46.98 -2.35
C TYR A 26 8.33 48.46 -2.02
N VAL A 27 7.23 48.93 -1.46
CA VAL A 27 7.22 50.15 -0.68
C VAL A 27 8.24 49.85 0.41
N THR A 28 9.44 50.40 0.30
CA THR A 28 10.38 50.48 1.41
C THR A 28 9.75 51.42 2.42
N ASP A 29 8.80 50.89 3.16
CA ASP A 29 8.32 51.48 4.39
C ASP A 29 9.51 51.39 5.34
N THR A 30 10.27 52.48 5.43
CA THR A 30 11.39 52.65 6.37
C THR A 30 10.90 52.85 7.81
N ASN A 31 9.69 52.38 8.12
CA ASN A 31 9.22 52.16 9.46
C ASN A 31 9.82 50.87 9.98
N SER A 32 10.98 51.00 10.63
CA SER A 32 11.60 50.06 11.55
C SER A 32 11.02 48.64 11.52
N PHE A 33 11.64 47.74 10.75
CA PHE A 33 11.57 46.32 11.07
C PHE A 33 12.22 46.13 12.44
N SER A 34 11.45 46.35 13.50
CA SER A 34 11.78 45.89 14.87
C SER A 34 11.97 44.37 14.90
N GLY A 35 11.63 43.67 13.81
CA GLY A 35 11.79 42.24 13.63
C GLY A 35 13.18 41.75 13.19
N TYR A 36 14.05 42.54 12.54
CA TYR A 36 15.34 41.98 12.08
C TYR A 36 16.29 41.65 13.24
N PRO A 37 16.49 42.54 14.25
CA PRO A 37 17.27 42.19 15.44
C PRO A 37 16.64 41.05 16.25
N VAL A 38 15.31 40.93 16.25
CA VAL A 38 14.59 39.83 16.93
C VAL A 38 14.82 38.51 16.21
N VAL A 39 14.69 38.48 14.88
CA VAL A 39 14.93 37.29 14.05
C VAL A 39 16.40 36.88 14.10
N GLU A 40 17.33 37.84 13.99
CA GLU A 40 18.76 37.57 14.14
C GLU A 40 19.07 37.01 15.53
N ASN A 41 18.49 37.59 16.59
CA ASN A 41 18.69 37.10 17.95
C ASN A 41 18.12 35.69 18.14
N VAL A 42 16.92 35.39 17.63
CA VAL A 42 16.34 34.04 17.71
C VAL A 42 17.13 33.03 16.86
N PHE A 43 17.68 33.45 15.72
CA PHE A 43 18.51 32.59 14.88
C PHE A 43 19.85 32.27 15.54
N ARG A 44 20.50 33.27 16.16
CA ARG A 44 21.76 33.08 16.91
C ARG A 44 21.55 32.35 18.23
N ASN A 45 20.41 32.60 18.88
CA ASN A 45 20.05 32.09 20.20
C ASN A 45 18.66 31.44 20.13
N PRO A 46 18.53 30.27 19.50
CA PRO A 46 17.25 29.58 19.42
C PRO A 46 16.76 29.29 20.84
N GLY A 47 15.53 29.71 21.14
CA GLY A 47 14.89 29.43 22.42
C GLY A 47 14.67 27.93 22.61
N ASN A 48 14.44 27.51 23.86
CA ASN A 48 14.22 26.09 24.22
C ASN A 48 12.98 25.45 23.54
N THR A 49 12.12 26.25 22.92
CA THR A 49 11.00 25.77 22.09
C THR A 49 11.46 25.15 20.77
N VAL A 50 12.68 25.45 20.31
CA VAL A 50 13.31 24.80 19.16
C VAL A 50 14.01 23.55 19.67
N GLN A 51 13.39 22.39 19.45
CA GLN A 51 13.86 21.13 19.99
C GLN A 51 14.58 20.27 18.95
N THR A 52 15.87 20.02 19.19
CA THR A 52 16.63 19.04 18.43
C THR A 52 16.34 17.66 18.99
N SER A 53 15.71 16.82 18.17
CA SER A 53 15.22 15.50 18.57
C SER A 53 15.99 14.36 17.91
N VAL A 54 16.10 13.23 18.59
CA VAL A 54 16.70 12.00 18.04
C VAL A 54 15.85 10.76 18.29
N TYR A 55 15.93 9.79 17.39
CA TYR A 55 15.60 8.40 17.73
C TYR A 55 16.76 7.80 18.51
N TRP A 56 16.45 7.22 19.65
CA TRP A 56 17.39 6.56 20.52
C TRP A 56 16.99 5.10 20.65
N TYR A 57 17.48 4.28 19.73
CA TYR A 57 17.12 2.88 19.66
C TYR A 57 17.99 2.05 20.57
N TRP A 58 17.33 1.27 21.41
CA TRP A 58 17.92 0.27 22.28
C TRP A 58 17.92 -1.05 21.52
N ILE A 59 19.11 -1.44 21.06
CA ILE A 59 19.27 -2.52 20.08
C ILE A 59 19.49 -3.87 20.77
N SER A 60 18.62 -4.82 20.47
CA SER A 60 18.71 -6.23 20.84
C SER A 60 19.06 -6.45 22.32
N GLY A 61 18.47 -5.67 23.24
CA GLY A 61 18.71 -5.80 24.69
C GLY A 61 20.12 -5.42 25.17
N ASN A 62 20.94 -4.78 24.33
CA ASN A 62 22.27 -4.30 24.67
C ASN A 62 22.20 -2.91 25.30
N ILE A 63 21.71 -2.84 26.54
CA ILE A 63 21.55 -1.60 27.30
C ILE A 63 22.10 -1.74 28.71
N SER A 64 22.46 -0.61 29.33
CA SER A 64 22.90 -0.57 30.73
C SER A 64 22.58 0.78 31.36
N LYS A 65 22.45 0.82 32.70
CA LYS A 65 22.22 2.06 33.46
C LYS A 65 23.32 3.10 33.20
N GLU A 66 24.58 2.65 33.15
CA GLU A 66 25.73 3.51 32.90
C GLU A 66 25.70 4.07 31.47
N GLY A 67 25.39 3.22 30.47
CA GLY A 67 25.30 3.62 29.07
C GLY A 67 24.25 4.69 28.86
N VAL A 68 23.03 4.50 29.39
CA VAL A 68 21.95 5.47 29.20
C VAL A 68 22.23 6.83 29.84
N VAL A 69 22.98 6.87 30.94
CA VAL A 69 23.41 8.12 31.57
C VAL A 69 24.39 8.85 30.65
N LYS A 70 25.43 8.15 30.18
CA LYS A 70 26.47 8.72 29.30
C LYS A 70 25.91 9.19 27.97
N ASP A 71 24.97 8.45 27.40
CA ASP A 71 24.26 8.83 26.17
C ASP A 71 23.53 10.16 26.36
N LEU A 72 22.76 10.32 27.44
CA LEU A 72 22.01 11.54 27.71
C LEU A 72 22.91 12.75 28.03
N GLU A 73 24.01 12.55 28.75
CA GLU A 73 25.03 13.59 28.97
C GLU A 73 25.66 14.04 27.65
N SER A 74 25.96 13.10 26.76
CA SER A 74 26.48 13.38 25.42
C SER A 74 25.45 14.13 24.56
N MET A 75 24.19 13.69 24.58
CA MET A 75 23.07 14.37 23.91
C MET A 75 22.95 15.81 24.39
N LYS A 76 23.00 16.05 25.70
CA LYS A 76 22.93 17.40 26.28
C LYS A 76 24.07 18.27 25.78
N LYS A 77 25.30 17.74 25.79
CA LYS A 77 26.50 18.45 25.30
C LYS A 77 26.39 18.81 23.82
N ALA A 78 25.74 17.97 23.02
CA ALA A 78 25.49 18.20 21.60
C ALA A 78 24.29 19.13 21.30
N GLY A 79 23.57 19.59 22.33
CA GLY A 79 22.38 20.45 22.15
C GLY A 79 21.09 19.69 21.81
N ILE A 80 21.08 18.36 21.95
CA ILE A 80 19.87 17.54 21.83
C ILE A 80 19.06 17.69 23.13
N ASN A 81 17.77 17.99 22.98
CA ASN A 81 16.86 18.23 24.09
C ASN A 81 15.57 17.39 24.01
N ARG A 82 15.51 16.43 23.07
CA ARG A 82 14.47 15.40 23.01
C ARG A 82 14.99 14.08 22.46
N ALA A 83 14.57 12.96 23.05
CA ALA A 83 14.90 11.61 22.59
C ALA A 83 13.67 10.71 22.55
N PHE A 84 13.57 9.85 21.53
CA PHE A 84 12.51 8.86 21.38
C PHE A 84 13.06 7.45 21.54
N ILE A 85 12.65 6.76 22.59
CA ILE A 85 13.12 5.41 22.91
C ILE A 85 12.30 4.38 22.11
N GLY A 86 13.01 3.58 21.33
CA GLY A 86 12.48 2.41 20.64
C GLY A 86 13.29 1.17 21.02
N ASN A 87 12.60 0.06 21.32
CA ASN A 87 13.25 -1.22 21.64
C ASN A 87 13.27 -2.06 20.37
N ILE A 88 14.41 -2.13 19.69
CA ILE A 88 14.53 -2.68 18.35
C ILE A 88 15.34 -3.96 18.40
N GLU A 89 14.84 -5.03 17.82
CA GLU A 89 15.64 -6.23 17.55
C GLU A 89 16.29 -6.09 16.16
N GLN A 90 17.59 -6.38 16.09
CA GLN A 90 18.35 -6.48 14.86
C GLN A 90 18.98 -7.86 14.76
N SER A 91 18.76 -8.55 13.64
CA SER A 91 19.17 -9.94 13.43
C SER A 91 20.69 -10.13 13.34
N ASP A 92 21.41 -9.08 12.94
CA ASP A 92 22.87 -9.04 12.81
C ASP A 92 23.58 -8.61 14.11
N VAL A 93 22.83 -8.28 15.16
CA VAL A 93 23.36 -7.90 16.47
C VAL A 93 23.11 -9.02 17.48
N ALA A 94 24.15 -9.46 18.18
CA ALA A 94 24.03 -10.46 19.23
C ALA A 94 23.09 -9.98 20.34
N GLN A 95 22.24 -10.89 20.84
CA GLN A 95 21.29 -10.58 21.90
C GLN A 95 22.01 -10.24 23.21
N GLY A 96 21.70 -9.06 23.73
CA GLY A 96 22.11 -8.61 25.05
C GLY A 96 21.33 -9.32 26.15
N LYS A 97 21.72 -9.06 27.39
CA LYS A 97 21.16 -9.74 28.57
C LYS A 97 19.84 -9.13 29.05
N VAL A 98 19.57 -7.88 28.68
CA VAL A 98 18.43 -7.12 29.21
C VAL A 98 17.21 -7.33 28.32
N MET A 99 16.33 -8.25 28.71
CA MET A 99 15.10 -8.53 27.99
C MET A 99 14.08 -7.39 28.18
N PHE A 100 13.34 -7.05 27.12
CA PHE A 100 12.27 -6.05 27.19
C PHE A 100 11.24 -6.40 28.27
N LEU A 101 10.79 -5.40 29.04
CA LEU A 101 9.88 -5.53 30.20
C LEU A 101 10.39 -6.37 31.38
N SER A 102 11.65 -6.82 31.37
CA SER A 102 12.27 -7.39 32.58
C SER A 102 12.50 -6.33 33.66
N ASP A 103 12.72 -6.75 34.91
CA ASP A 103 13.06 -5.85 36.00
C ASP A 103 14.31 -5.03 35.69
N GLU A 104 15.34 -5.65 35.09
CA GLU A 104 16.57 -4.97 34.68
C GLU A 104 16.31 -3.91 33.60
N TRP A 105 15.39 -4.16 32.66
CA TRP A 105 14.98 -3.19 31.67
C TRP A 105 14.29 -1.98 32.30
N TRP A 106 13.38 -2.21 33.25
CA TRP A 106 12.73 -1.13 33.99
C TRP A 106 13.71 -0.29 34.80
N ASP A 107 14.73 -0.95 35.33
CA ASP A 107 15.84 -0.34 36.06
C ASP A 107 16.68 0.59 35.17
N VAL A 108 16.98 0.18 33.94
CA VAL A 108 17.64 1.03 32.92
C VAL A 108 16.72 2.17 32.48
N MET A 109 15.43 1.89 32.24
CA MET A 109 14.43 2.90 31.90
C MET A 109 14.31 3.98 32.98
N HIS A 110 14.22 3.59 34.25
CA HIS A 110 14.18 4.53 35.36
C HIS A 110 15.43 5.40 35.43
N ALA A 111 16.62 4.82 35.22
CA ALA A 111 17.87 5.58 35.17
C ALA A 111 17.89 6.60 34.02
N ALA A 112 17.43 6.20 32.83
CA ALA A 112 17.33 7.09 31.67
C ALA A 112 16.37 8.27 31.94
N LEU A 113 15.14 8.01 32.39
CA LEU A 113 14.15 9.07 32.65
C LEU A 113 14.60 10.02 33.76
N LYS A 114 15.19 9.50 34.84
CA LYS A 114 15.72 10.31 35.93
C LYS A 114 16.85 11.22 35.46
N THR A 115 17.72 10.72 34.58
CA THR A 115 18.85 11.49 34.04
C THR A 115 18.38 12.53 33.03
N ALA A 116 17.48 12.15 32.12
CA ALA A 116 16.89 13.07 31.15
C ALA A 116 16.18 14.24 31.84
N THR A 117 15.42 13.97 32.91
CA THR A 117 14.79 15.00 33.75
C THR A 117 15.81 15.98 34.31
N LYS A 118 16.93 15.49 34.88
CA LYS A 118 18.00 16.35 35.42
C LYS A 118 18.66 17.22 34.34
N LEU A 119 18.76 16.71 33.12
CA LEU A 119 19.39 17.40 31.98
C LEU A 119 18.44 18.27 31.17
N ASN A 120 17.15 18.30 31.55
CA ASN A 120 16.07 18.95 30.80
C ASN A 120 16.01 18.46 29.35
N ILE A 121 15.95 17.13 29.18
CA ILE A 121 15.73 16.42 27.92
C ILE A 121 14.35 15.76 27.98
N ASP A 122 13.50 16.06 27.01
CA ASP A 122 12.20 15.40 26.85
C ASP A 122 12.39 13.96 26.36
N VAL A 123 11.65 13.01 26.94
CA VAL A 123 11.68 11.61 26.49
C VAL A 123 10.31 11.18 25.99
N GLY A 124 10.25 10.75 24.74
CA GLY A 124 9.15 9.97 24.19
C GLY A 124 9.49 8.48 24.18
N ILE A 125 8.48 7.61 24.29
CA ILE A 125 8.65 6.16 24.20
C ILE A 125 7.64 5.66 23.17
N PHE A 126 8.06 4.74 22.31
CA PHE A 126 7.11 4.07 21.42
C PHE A 126 6.07 3.27 22.22
N ASN A 127 4.84 3.26 21.72
CA ASN A 127 3.67 2.68 22.37
C ASN A 127 3.69 1.14 22.44
N SER A 128 4.57 0.49 21.69
CA SER A 128 4.82 -0.96 21.73
C SER A 128 6.31 -1.25 21.49
N PRO A 129 6.79 -2.47 21.81
CA PRO A 129 8.11 -2.91 21.36
C PRO A 129 8.25 -2.80 19.83
N GLY A 130 9.49 -2.64 19.37
CA GLY A 130 9.80 -2.29 17.99
C GLY A 130 9.66 -0.79 17.71
N TRP A 131 9.54 -0.46 16.42
CA TRP A 131 9.33 0.90 15.91
C TRP A 131 7.88 1.23 15.52
N SER A 132 7.03 0.20 15.45
CA SER A 132 5.69 0.24 14.87
C SER A 132 5.02 -1.13 15.07
N GLN A 133 3.71 -1.25 15.25
CA GLN A 133 2.73 -0.16 15.39
C GLN A 133 1.99 -0.18 16.71
N SER A 134 1.34 -1.28 17.07
CA SER A 134 0.52 -1.39 18.29
C SER A 134 0.32 -2.87 18.65
N GLY A 135 1.41 -3.64 18.63
CA GLY A 135 1.39 -5.09 18.86
C GLY A 135 2.03 -5.48 20.18
N GLY A 136 1.59 -6.60 20.75
CA GLY A 136 2.23 -7.19 21.92
C GLY A 136 1.62 -8.54 22.28
N PRO A 137 2.34 -9.38 23.04
CA PRO A 137 1.88 -10.73 23.42
C PRO A 137 0.59 -10.73 24.26
N TRP A 138 0.21 -9.58 24.81
CA TRP A 138 -1.05 -9.38 25.56
C TRP A 138 -2.29 -9.24 24.66
N ILE A 139 -2.13 -9.04 23.35
CA ILE A 139 -3.25 -8.90 22.41
C ILE A 139 -3.79 -10.28 22.03
N LYS A 140 -5.04 -10.58 22.41
CA LYS A 140 -5.72 -11.82 22.00
C LYS A 140 -6.07 -11.77 20.52
N GLN A 141 -6.19 -12.94 19.88
CA GLN A 141 -6.59 -13.02 18.47
C GLN A 141 -7.89 -12.26 18.16
N SER A 142 -8.89 -12.30 19.06
CA SER A 142 -10.16 -11.58 18.92
C SER A 142 -10.05 -10.06 19.05
N GLN A 143 -8.92 -9.55 19.54
CA GLN A 143 -8.61 -8.13 19.73
C GLN A 143 -7.68 -7.58 18.64
N SER A 144 -7.16 -8.43 17.75
CA SER A 144 -6.32 -8.01 16.64
C SER A 144 -7.15 -7.35 15.52
N MET A 145 -6.46 -6.75 14.55
CA MET A 145 -7.08 -6.24 13.33
C MET A 145 -7.86 -7.36 12.62
N ARG A 146 -9.04 -7.01 12.09
CA ARG A 146 -9.96 -7.95 11.44
C ARG A 146 -10.29 -7.48 10.03
N TYR A 147 -10.58 -8.42 9.15
CA TYR A 147 -11.07 -8.16 7.80
C TYR A 147 -12.35 -8.97 7.54
N LEU A 148 -13.16 -8.49 6.60
CA LEU A 148 -14.32 -9.23 6.13
C LEU A 148 -13.86 -10.28 5.11
N THR A 149 -14.42 -11.48 5.23
CA THR A 149 -14.24 -12.57 4.28
C THR A 149 -15.57 -13.30 4.11
N SER A 150 -15.71 -14.07 3.04
CA SER A 150 -16.96 -14.75 2.71
C SER A 150 -16.71 -16.11 2.09
N SER A 151 -17.68 -17.00 2.28
CA SER A 151 -17.85 -18.23 1.52
C SER A 151 -19.14 -18.12 0.74
N GLU A 152 -19.18 -18.62 -0.49
CA GLU A 152 -20.37 -18.57 -1.34
C GLU A 152 -20.86 -19.97 -1.67
N THR A 153 -22.17 -20.09 -1.89
CA THR A 153 -22.78 -21.31 -2.41
C THR A 153 -24.01 -20.97 -3.24
N SER A 154 -24.24 -21.75 -4.29
CA SER A 154 -25.44 -21.64 -5.14
C SER A 154 -26.47 -22.68 -4.75
N VAL A 155 -27.73 -22.26 -4.68
CA VAL A 155 -28.85 -23.14 -4.35
C VAL A 155 -30.02 -22.91 -5.31
N GLN A 156 -30.82 -23.95 -5.53
CA GLN A 156 -32.05 -23.82 -6.30
C GLN A 156 -33.14 -23.17 -5.43
N GLY A 157 -33.67 -22.03 -5.87
CA GLY A 157 -34.76 -21.32 -5.19
C GLY A 157 -36.10 -22.06 -5.21
N GLY A 158 -37.05 -21.59 -4.40
CA GLY A 158 -38.41 -22.14 -4.33
C GLY A 158 -38.56 -23.40 -3.47
N LYS A 159 -37.51 -23.80 -2.73
CA LYS A 159 -37.51 -24.96 -1.84
C LYS A 159 -36.95 -24.57 -0.48
N LYS A 160 -37.48 -25.19 0.59
CA LYS A 160 -36.84 -25.15 1.92
C LYS A 160 -35.60 -26.06 1.85
N ILE A 161 -34.45 -25.52 2.23
CA ILE A 161 -33.18 -26.26 2.21
C ILE A 161 -32.53 -26.23 3.60
N THR A 162 -31.67 -27.21 3.87
CA THR A 162 -30.78 -27.23 5.03
C THR A 162 -29.42 -27.66 4.53
N ILE A 163 -28.46 -26.75 4.57
CA ILE A 163 -27.10 -26.99 4.08
C ILE A 163 -26.10 -26.48 5.10
N LYS A 164 -24.94 -27.14 5.15
CA LYS A 164 -23.78 -26.67 5.91
C LYS A 164 -22.95 -25.78 4.98
N LEU A 165 -22.87 -24.49 5.29
CA LEU A 165 -22.02 -23.57 4.56
C LEU A 165 -20.54 -23.86 4.85
N ALA A 166 -19.69 -23.68 3.85
CA ALA A 166 -18.24 -23.71 4.03
C ALA A 166 -17.81 -22.58 4.97
N LYS A 167 -16.77 -22.80 5.76
CA LYS A 167 -16.15 -21.74 6.55
C LYS A 167 -15.13 -21.00 5.67
N PRO A 168 -15.09 -19.66 5.66
CA PRO A 168 -14.11 -18.93 4.86
C PRO A 168 -12.68 -19.08 5.40
N ASN A 169 -12.52 -19.39 6.69
CA ASN A 169 -11.24 -19.69 7.34
C ASN A 169 -11.49 -20.64 8.53
N GLU A 170 -10.46 -21.33 9.01
CA GLU A 170 -10.52 -22.16 10.22
C GLU A 170 -11.00 -21.34 11.43
N LYS A 171 -10.44 -20.13 11.57
CA LYS A 171 -10.78 -19.17 12.62
C LYS A 171 -11.52 -17.98 12.04
N PHE A 172 -12.83 -17.94 12.24
CA PHE A 172 -13.70 -16.87 11.79
C PHE A 172 -14.84 -16.65 12.80
N GLN A 173 -15.55 -15.54 12.63
CA GLN A 173 -16.77 -15.25 13.35
C GLN A 173 -17.85 -14.91 12.32
N ASP A 174 -19.04 -15.49 12.49
CA ASP A 174 -20.18 -15.13 11.65
C ASP A 174 -20.53 -13.65 11.81
N VAL A 175 -20.79 -13.00 10.68
CA VAL A 175 -21.32 -11.63 10.63
C VAL A 175 -22.77 -11.69 10.17
N SER A 176 -23.03 -12.24 8.99
CA SER A 176 -24.36 -12.37 8.42
C SER A 176 -24.37 -13.43 7.30
N VAL A 177 -25.53 -14.02 7.06
CA VAL A 177 -25.80 -14.82 5.86
C VAL A 177 -26.75 -14.01 4.97
N ILE A 178 -26.35 -13.77 3.73
CA ILE A 178 -27.14 -13.03 2.74
C ILE A 178 -27.49 -14.00 1.61
N ALA A 179 -28.77 -14.05 1.25
CA ALA A 179 -29.26 -14.77 0.09
C ALA A 179 -29.93 -13.79 -0.87
N PHE A 180 -29.58 -13.88 -2.16
CA PHE A 180 -30.14 -13.03 -3.20
C PHE A 180 -30.31 -13.84 -4.50
N PRO A 181 -31.34 -13.54 -5.31
CA PRO A 181 -31.51 -14.17 -6.60
C PRO A 181 -30.41 -13.71 -7.56
N VAL A 182 -29.93 -14.63 -8.39
CA VAL A 182 -28.96 -14.35 -9.45
C VAL A 182 -29.48 -14.84 -10.81
N PRO A 183 -29.07 -14.21 -11.93
CA PRO A 183 -29.31 -14.74 -13.27
C PRO A 183 -28.74 -16.15 -13.45
N LYS A 184 -29.29 -16.91 -14.41
CA LYS A 184 -28.87 -18.30 -14.67
C LYS A 184 -27.38 -18.41 -15.05
N ASP A 185 -26.81 -17.36 -15.62
CA ASP A 185 -25.45 -17.26 -16.13
C ASP A 185 -24.49 -16.51 -15.16
N TYR A 186 -24.88 -16.28 -13.90
CA TYR A 186 -24.10 -15.48 -12.96
C TYR A 186 -22.66 -15.98 -12.73
N TYR A 187 -22.47 -17.31 -12.64
CA TYR A 187 -21.15 -17.94 -12.48
C TYR A 187 -20.49 -18.30 -13.81
N THR A 188 -21.10 -17.92 -14.93
CA THR A 188 -20.54 -18.16 -16.26
C THR A 188 -19.46 -17.13 -16.55
N ASN A 189 -18.26 -17.62 -16.84
CA ASN A 189 -17.11 -16.81 -17.28
C ASN A 189 -16.60 -17.31 -18.64
N ILE A 190 -15.64 -16.59 -19.24
CA ILE A 190 -15.12 -16.93 -20.56
C ILE A 190 -14.51 -18.33 -20.64
N ALA A 191 -13.94 -18.85 -19.55
CA ALA A 191 -13.43 -20.22 -19.47
C ALA A 191 -14.53 -21.29 -19.68
N SER A 192 -15.80 -20.94 -19.44
CA SER A 192 -16.94 -21.84 -19.68
C SER A 192 -17.28 -22.01 -21.17
N TYR A 193 -16.65 -21.23 -22.05
CA TYR A 193 -16.80 -21.28 -23.51
C TYR A 193 -15.67 -22.07 -24.19
N ASN A 194 -14.84 -22.77 -23.42
CA ASN A 194 -13.68 -23.54 -23.90
C ASN A 194 -12.82 -22.73 -24.89
N PRO A 195 -12.30 -21.56 -24.48
CA PRO A 195 -11.60 -20.68 -25.38
C PRO A 195 -10.30 -21.32 -25.89
N VAL A 196 -9.95 -21.03 -27.13
CA VAL A 196 -8.61 -21.26 -27.66
C VAL A 196 -7.74 -20.09 -27.25
N ILE A 197 -6.67 -20.38 -26.50
CA ILE A 197 -5.72 -19.38 -26.03
C ILE A 197 -4.43 -19.49 -26.85
N THR A 198 -4.04 -18.39 -27.49
CA THR A 198 -2.77 -18.27 -28.20
C THR A 198 -1.94 -17.13 -27.65
N SER A 199 -0.64 -17.14 -27.91
CA SER A 199 0.28 -16.11 -27.47
C SER A 199 1.29 -15.78 -28.56
N ASN A 200 1.80 -14.54 -28.55
CA ASN A 200 2.88 -14.10 -29.44
C ASN A 200 4.24 -14.78 -29.16
N SER A 201 4.34 -15.50 -28.04
CA SER A 201 5.52 -16.23 -27.61
C SER A 201 5.12 -17.57 -26.97
N ILE A 202 6.05 -18.53 -26.92
CA ILE A 202 5.79 -19.83 -26.29
C ILE A 202 5.67 -19.64 -24.78
N GLN A 203 4.48 -19.92 -24.26
CA GLN A 203 4.19 -19.88 -22.83
C GLN A 203 3.99 -21.29 -22.31
N LYS A 204 4.79 -21.69 -21.31
CA LYS A 204 4.58 -22.97 -20.63
C LYS A 204 3.24 -22.92 -19.92
N ASN A 205 2.44 -23.97 -20.08
CA ASN A 205 1.15 -24.13 -19.41
C ASN A 205 0.13 -23.01 -19.67
N ILE A 206 0.03 -22.49 -20.91
CA ILE A 206 -0.87 -21.37 -21.26
C ILE A 206 -2.34 -21.59 -20.85
N GLN A 207 -2.77 -22.85 -20.73
CA GLN A 207 -4.12 -23.22 -20.30
C GLN A 207 -4.42 -22.82 -18.84
N ALA A 208 -3.39 -22.65 -18.00
CA ALA A 208 -3.53 -22.18 -16.61
C ALA A 208 -4.21 -20.80 -16.49
N LEU A 209 -4.26 -20.01 -17.56
CA LEU A 209 -5.01 -18.75 -17.54
C LEU A 209 -6.52 -18.95 -17.34
N MET A 210 -7.06 -20.13 -17.68
CA MET A 210 -8.50 -20.39 -17.72
C MET A 210 -8.89 -21.80 -17.23
N ASP A 211 -8.00 -22.56 -16.57
CA ASP A 211 -8.27 -23.92 -16.08
C ASP A 211 -9.12 -23.98 -14.79
N LYS A 212 -9.39 -22.81 -14.19
CA LYS A 212 -10.14 -22.60 -12.93
C LYS A 212 -9.39 -23.07 -11.68
N ASP A 213 -8.11 -23.40 -11.78
CA ASP A 213 -7.26 -23.74 -10.66
C ASP A 213 -6.31 -22.57 -10.32
N THR A 214 -6.55 -21.90 -9.20
CA THR A 214 -5.69 -20.78 -8.78
C THR A 214 -4.31 -21.21 -8.27
N ALA A 215 -4.03 -22.52 -8.21
CA ALA A 215 -2.71 -23.05 -7.88
C ALA A 215 -1.82 -23.22 -9.12
N THR A 216 -2.37 -23.19 -10.34
CA THR A 216 -1.60 -23.23 -11.58
C THR A 216 -1.26 -21.82 -12.05
N GLU A 217 -0.21 -21.69 -12.85
CA GLU A 217 0.28 -20.39 -13.29
C GLU A 217 0.89 -20.43 -14.70
N VAL A 218 0.92 -19.26 -15.33
CA VAL A 218 1.73 -18.96 -16.51
C VAL A 218 2.85 -18.01 -16.10
N SER A 219 4.10 -18.45 -16.27
CA SER A 219 5.27 -17.64 -15.96
C SER A 219 5.65 -16.76 -17.14
N ILE A 220 5.59 -15.46 -16.94
CA ILE A 220 6.03 -14.44 -17.91
C ILE A 220 7.45 -14.00 -17.53
N ALA A 221 8.34 -13.91 -18.51
CA ALA A 221 9.70 -13.45 -18.26
C ALA A 221 9.72 -11.97 -17.85
N LEU A 222 10.66 -11.59 -16.98
CA LEU A 222 10.88 -10.20 -16.61
C LEU A 222 11.17 -9.35 -17.86
N ASP A 223 10.69 -8.10 -17.84
CA ASP A 223 10.87 -7.12 -18.92
C ASP A 223 10.39 -7.56 -20.30
N SER A 224 9.46 -8.53 -20.35
CA SER A 224 8.87 -9.01 -21.61
C SER A 224 7.44 -8.50 -21.82
N VAL A 225 7.06 -8.37 -23.09
CA VAL A 225 5.68 -8.07 -23.50
C VAL A 225 5.08 -9.33 -24.11
N VAL A 226 4.08 -9.89 -23.44
CA VAL A 226 3.36 -11.08 -23.87
C VAL A 226 1.91 -10.70 -24.14
N ASN A 227 1.42 -11.10 -25.32
CA ASN A 227 0.02 -10.94 -25.69
C ASN A 227 -0.66 -12.30 -25.57
N PHE A 228 -1.84 -12.32 -24.96
CA PHE A 228 -2.69 -13.50 -24.90
C PHE A 228 -3.97 -13.23 -25.68
N ASP A 229 -4.16 -13.95 -26.79
CA ASP A 229 -5.38 -13.90 -27.57
C ASP A 229 -6.29 -15.03 -27.09
N ILE A 230 -7.50 -14.66 -26.68
CA ILE A 230 -8.50 -15.59 -26.13
C ILE A 230 -9.69 -15.60 -27.07
N LYS A 231 -9.84 -16.69 -27.83
CA LYS A 231 -10.89 -16.83 -28.84
C LYS A 231 -11.94 -17.85 -28.41
N THR A 232 -13.20 -17.47 -28.52
CA THR A 232 -14.35 -18.36 -28.28
C THR A 232 -15.12 -18.56 -29.59
N GLU A 233 -15.90 -19.66 -29.70
CA GLU A 233 -16.77 -19.88 -30.87
C GLU A 233 -17.99 -18.96 -30.89
N LYS A 234 -18.40 -18.50 -29.70
CA LYS A 234 -19.56 -17.61 -29.51
C LYS A 234 -19.08 -16.30 -28.90
N ASP A 235 -19.75 -15.22 -29.25
CA ASP A 235 -19.55 -13.91 -28.63
C ASP A 235 -19.67 -14.00 -27.10
N PHE A 236 -18.74 -13.36 -26.40
CA PHE A 236 -18.76 -13.22 -24.95
C PHE A 236 -18.74 -11.75 -24.56
N THR A 237 -19.67 -11.35 -23.69
CA THR A 237 -19.72 -9.98 -23.15
C THR A 237 -19.03 -9.92 -21.79
N ALA A 238 -17.80 -9.40 -21.76
CA ALA A 238 -17.08 -9.16 -20.51
C ALA A 238 -17.56 -7.88 -19.83
N ARG A 239 -17.67 -7.93 -18.50
CA ARG A 239 -17.95 -6.76 -17.62
C ARG A 239 -16.90 -6.57 -16.54
N SER A 240 -16.07 -7.57 -16.33
CA SER A 240 -14.97 -7.52 -15.38
C SER A 240 -13.89 -8.51 -15.77
N ILE A 241 -12.68 -8.25 -15.32
CA ILE A 241 -11.58 -9.21 -15.33
C ILE A 241 -11.11 -9.44 -13.91
N LEU A 242 -10.89 -10.71 -13.57
CA LEU A 242 -10.25 -11.13 -12.33
C LEU A 242 -8.86 -11.64 -12.68
N ILE A 243 -7.86 -11.13 -11.98
CA ILE A 243 -6.46 -11.51 -12.15
C ILE A 243 -5.98 -12.07 -10.83
N TYR A 244 -5.45 -13.28 -10.88
CA TYR A 244 -4.87 -13.98 -9.74
C TYR A 244 -3.35 -13.98 -9.95
N PRO A 245 -2.61 -13.09 -9.26
CA PRO A 245 -1.16 -13.12 -9.31
C PRO A 245 -0.63 -14.47 -8.82
N SER A 246 0.42 -14.99 -9.46
CA SER A 246 1.26 -16.00 -8.81
C SER A 246 1.71 -15.46 -7.46
N HIS A 247 1.91 -16.32 -6.45
CA HIS A 247 2.36 -15.92 -5.12
C HIS A 247 3.86 -15.49 -5.10
N ARG A 248 4.21 -14.54 -5.97
CA ARG A 248 5.54 -13.98 -6.19
C ARG A 248 5.39 -12.49 -6.53
N PRO A 249 6.39 -11.66 -6.19
CA PRO A 249 6.37 -10.24 -6.50
C PRO A 249 6.11 -9.97 -7.98
N ILE A 250 5.15 -9.11 -8.28
CA ILE A 250 4.83 -8.72 -9.66
C ILE A 250 4.50 -7.23 -9.74
N ILE A 251 5.05 -6.58 -10.75
CA ILE A 251 4.58 -5.30 -11.27
C ILE A 251 4.33 -5.50 -12.76
N ALA A 252 3.11 -5.26 -13.21
CA ALA A 252 2.76 -5.44 -14.61
C ALA A 252 1.73 -4.40 -15.05
N THR A 253 1.95 -3.82 -16.23
CA THR A 253 0.93 -3.03 -16.93
C THR A 253 0.18 -3.93 -17.90
N ILE A 254 -1.13 -4.01 -17.72
CA ILE A 254 -2.02 -4.90 -18.46
C ILE A 254 -2.96 -4.05 -19.31
N LYS A 255 -2.98 -4.34 -20.60
CA LYS A 255 -3.92 -3.76 -21.56
C LYS A 255 -4.98 -4.79 -21.90
N VAL A 256 -6.22 -4.51 -21.52
CA VAL A 256 -7.38 -5.30 -21.93
C VAL A 256 -7.89 -4.72 -23.23
N GLN A 257 -7.92 -5.54 -24.29
CA GLN A 257 -8.39 -5.16 -25.61
C GLN A 257 -9.52 -6.08 -26.05
N ALA A 258 -10.40 -5.59 -26.93
CA ALA A 258 -11.44 -6.39 -27.57
C ALA A 258 -11.29 -6.30 -29.09
N SER A 259 -11.56 -7.40 -29.78
CA SER A 259 -11.51 -7.49 -31.24
C SER A 259 -12.88 -7.22 -31.85
N ASP A 260 -12.92 -6.46 -32.93
CA ASP A 260 -14.10 -6.34 -33.80
C ASP A 260 -14.09 -7.33 -34.98
N GLY A 261 -13.11 -8.25 -35.00
CA GLY A 261 -12.85 -9.19 -36.09
C GLY A 261 -11.76 -8.72 -37.07
N HIS A 262 -11.35 -7.46 -37.00
CA HIS A 262 -10.30 -6.88 -37.85
C HIS A 262 -9.19 -6.21 -37.04
N THR A 263 -9.54 -5.52 -35.95
CA THR A 263 -8.61 -4.76 -35.13
C THR A 263 -8.90 -4.94 -33.64
N PHE A 264 -7.85 -4.82 -32.82
CA PHE A 264 -7.97 -4.77 -31.37
C PHE A 264 -8.08 -3.34 -30.89
N LYS A 265 -9.14 -3.04 -30.13
CA LYS A 265 -9.34 -1.77 -29.46
C LYS A 265 -9.07 -1.91 -27.97
N THR A 266 -8.22 -1.03 -27.42
CA THR A 266 -7.98 -0.97 -25.98
C THR A 266 -9.22 -0.51 -25.24
N ILE A 267 -9.66 -1.32 -24.29
CA ILE A 267 -10.80 -1.07 -23.41
C ILE A 267 -10.34 -0.47 -22.09
N LYS A 268 -9.22 -0.98 -21.56
CA LYS A 268 -8.67 -0.53 -20.27
C LYS A 268 -7.16 -0.82 -20.22
N GLU A 269 -6.42 0.07 -19.58
CA GLU A 269 -5.04 -0.13 -19.20
C GLU A 269 -4.94 0.03 -17.67
N ILE A 270 -4.30 -0.94 -17.01
CA ILE A 270 -4.18 -0.99 -15.54
C ILE A 270 -2.77 -1.45 -15.18
N THR A 271 -2.18 -0.85 -14.16
CA THR A 271 -0.98 -1.37 -13.52
C THR A 271 -1.36 -2.16 -12.27
N ILE A 272 -0.90 -3.41 -12.20
CA ILE A 272 -0.96 -4.22 -10.99
C ILE A 272 0.40 -4.12 -10.31
N ASP A 273 0.39 -3.75 -9.03
CA ASP A 273 1.56 -3.79 -8.16
C ASP A 273 1.27 -4.69 -6.95
N ARG A 274 2.03 -5.78 -6.90
CA ARG A 274 2.12 -6.75 -5.81
C ARG A 274 3.60 -7.05 -5.54
N SER A 275 4.46 -6.04 -5.66
CA SER A 275 5.90 -6.18 -5.46
C SER A 275 6.28 -6.38 -3.98
N ASN A 276 5.53 -5.78 -3.07
CA ASN A 276 5.77 -5.86 -1.64
C ASN A 276 4.96 -7.00 -1.00
N SER A 277 5.66 -8.07 -0.65
CA SER A 277 5.08 -9.26 -0.03
C SER A 277 5.05 -9.21 1.51
N ALA A 278 5.48 -8.10 2.10
CA ALA A 278 5.60 -7.98 3.55
C ALA A 278 4.21 -7.94 4.19
N LEU A 279 3.94 -8.86 5.14
CA LEU A 279 2.64 -8.97 5.79
C LEU A 279 2.22 -7.70 6.55
N ASN A 280 3.18 -6.87 6.95
CA ASN A 280 2.91 -5.59 7.60
C ASN A 280 2.33 -4.52 6.65
N VAL A 281 2.31 -4.74 5.33
CA VAL A 281 1.64 -3.84 4.37
C VAL A 281 0.27 -4.35 3.91
N GLY A 282 -0.10 -5.59 4.25
CA GLY A 282 -1.41 -6.16 3.90
C GLY A 282 -1.51 -7.64 4.28
N PHE A 283 -2.72 -8.08 4.66
CA PHE A 283 -2.97 -9.45 5.12
C PHE A 283 -2.98 -10.50 3.98
N ASP A 284 -3.17 -10.05 2.74
CA ASP A 284 -3.12 -10.88 1.54
C ASP A 284 -2.25 -10.18 0.47
N PRO A 285 -0.92 -10.36 0.52
CA PRO A 285 0.01 -9.63 -0.36
C PRO A 285 -0.13 -9.96 -1.84
N TYR A 286 -0.84 -11.04 -2.19
CA TYR A 286 -1.09 -11.46 -3.58
C TYR A 286 -2.58 -11.57 -3.88
N GLY A 287 -3.41 -10.88 -3.10
CA GLY A 287 -4.85 -10.90 -3.27
C GLY A 287 -5.28 -10.51 -4.67
N ARG A 288 -6.32 -11.21 -5.15
CA ARG A 288 -6.87 -11.08 -6.50
C ARG A 288 -7.14 -9.61 -6.86
N VAL A 289 -6.91 -9.26 -8.12
CA VAL A 289 -7.24 -7.95 -8.66
C VAL A 289 -8.54 -8.07 -9.45
N ALA A 290 -9.57 -7.35 -9.01
CA ALA A 290 -10.84 -7.26 -9.70
C ALA A 290 -10.96 -5.91 -10.41
N ILE A 291 -11.15 -5.93 -11.72
CA ILE A 291 -11.24 -4.72 -12.55
C ILE A 291 -12.59 -4.73 -13.27
N SER A 292 -13.35 -3.65 -13.11
CA SER A 292 -14.57 -3.44 -13.88
C SER A 292 -14.25 -2.96 -15.29
N LEU A 293 -14.99 -3.46 -16.26
CA LEU A 293 -14.94 -3.08 -17.67
C LEU A 293 -16.31 -2.53 -18.09
N PRO A 294 -16.38 -1.58 -19.04
CA PRO A 294 -17.64 -1.34 -19.73
C PRO A 294 -18.09 -2.64 -20.40
N ALA A 295 -19.40 -2.85 -20.52
CA ALA A 295 -19.93 -4.05 -21.19
C ALA A 295 -19.37 -4.11 -22.62
N THR A 296 -18.50 -5.09 -22.86
CA THR A 296 -17.73 -5.19 -24.10
C THR A 296 -17.89 -6.59 -24.67
N SER A 297 -18.41 -6.67 -25.90
CA SER A 297 -18.48 -7.91 -26.67
C SER A 297 -17.35 -7.94 -27.68
N SER A 298 -16.67 -9.08 -27.80
CA SER A 298 -15.74 -9.38 -28.89
C SER A 298 -16.33 -10.52 -29.72
N LYS A 299 -16.09 -10.46 -31.02
CA LYS A 299 -16.22 -11.63 -31.91
C LYS A 299 -14.93 -12.44 -31.90
#